data_AF-A0A956WK49-F1
#
_entry.id   AF-A0A956WK49-F1
#
_cell.length_a   1.000
_cell.length_b   1.000
_cell.length_c   1.000
_cell.angle_alpha   90.00
_cell.angle_beta   90.00
_cell.angle_gamma   90.00
#
_symmetry.space_group_name_H-M   'P 1'
#
loop_
_entity.id
_entity.type
_entity.pdbx_description
1 polymer ?
#
loop_
_entity_poly.entity_id
_entity_poly.type
_entity_poly.pdbx_seq_one_letter_code
_entity_poly.pdbx_strand_id
1 'polypeptide(L)'
;MANTHLTLQTTPPYNLQATVRLLQRRPTNRVDRWDSDGYRRVLPTAHGPRLLHLMNVATTPSPDLHLQIHGGDTSPEALAKIVASLRHMLGLDAPPAPEAALTAIEPHLAPVLDALDGFRTPCFPTLFETCASVLPFQQLSLDAGTAIVGRLVEGFGVSMVLDGTPWYCFPTPQAIAEAPPDHLRATGLSRSKVAALQGLARMIADGSLSSEQIRALSTPD
;
A
#
# COMPACT_ATOMS: atom_id res chain seq x y z
N MET A 1 -10.73 -23.57 -3.92
CA MET A 1 -10.04 -22.85 -2.82
C MET A 1 -11.11 -22.06 -2.09
N ALA A 2 -11.15 -22.09 -0.75
CA ALA A 2 -12.20 -21.39 0.00
C ALA A 2 -11.98 -19.87 -0.09
N ASN A 3 -13.02 -19.14 -0.49
CA ASN A 3 -13.02 -17.68 -0.42
C ASN A 3 -13.62 -17.29 0.93
N THR A 4 -12.87 -16.52 1.73
CA THR A 4 -13.40 -15.94 2.97
C THR A 4 -13.97 -14.56 2.66
N HIS A 5 -15.14 -14.26 3.22
CA HIS A 5 -15.84 -13.00 3.04
C HIS A 5 -16.00 -12.30 4.39
N LEU A 6 -15.65 -11.01 4.46
CA LEU A 6 -15.74 -10.18 5.64
C LEU A 6 -16.31 -8.81 5.28
N THR A 7 -16.99 -8.16 6.22
CA THR A 7 -17.40 -6.75 6.09
C THR A 7 -16.48 -5.87 6.93
N LEU A 8 -16.03 -4.75 6.39
CA LEU A 8 -15.20 -3.77 7.10
C LEU A 8 -16.02 -2.51 7.39
N GLN A 9 -16.02 -2.08 8.66
CA GLN A 9 -16.70 -0.85 9.07
C GLN A 9 -15.76 0.36 8.97
N THR A 10 -16.28 1.50 8.53
CA THR A 10 -15.57 2.79 8.44
C THR A 10 -16.55 3.94 8.72
N THR A 11 -16.04 5.07 9.21
CA THR A 11 -16.88 6.25 9.46
C THR A 11 -17.21 6.97 8.15
N PRO A 12 -18.49 7.21 7.83
CA PRO A 12 -18.85 7.98 6.64
C PRO A 12 -18.50 9.47 6.77
N PRO A 13 -18.29 10.20 5.66
CA PRO A 13 -18.18 9.69 4.29
C PRO A 13 -16.84 8.94 4.08
N TYR A 14 -16.85 7.92 3.19
CA TYR A 14 -15.65 7.17 2.83
C TYR A 14 -15.60 6.81 1.33
N ASN A 15 -14.58 7.29 0.65
CA ASN A 15 -14.36 7.11 -0.79
C ASN A 15 -13.18 6.16 -1.02
N LEU A 16 -13.52 4.88 -1.15
CA LEU A 16 -12.54 3.80 -1.36
C LEU A 16 -11.70 4.04 -2.61
N GLN A 17 -12.32 4.46 -3.72
CA GLN A 17 -11.63 4.64 -4.99
C GLN A 17 -10.61 5.78 -4.92
N ALA A 18 -11.01 6.95 -4.43
CA ALA A 18 -10.10 8.09 -4.29
C ALA A 18 -8.92 7.74 -3.36
N THR A 19 -9.21 7.08 -2.23
CA THR A 19 -8.22 6.63 -1.25
C THR A 19 -7.19 5.69 -1.89
N VAL A 20 -7.64 4.60 -2.53
CA VAL A 20 -6.75 3.60 -3.13
C VAL A 20 -5.99 4.13 -4.34
N ARG A 21 -6.57 5.05 -5.12
CA ARG A 21 -5.89 5.63 -6.29
C ARG A 21 -4.59 6.35 -5.92
N LEU A 22 -4.48 6.87 -4.70
CA LEU A 22 -3.21 7.45 -4.24
C LEU A 22 -2.13 6.37 -4.00
N LEU A 23 -2.49 5.18 -3.53
CA LEU A 23 -1.58 4.03 -3.43
C LEU A 23 -1.22 3.49 -4.82
N GLN A 24 -2.23 3.29 -5.67
CA GLN A 24 -2.03 2.80 -7.02
C GLN A 24 -1.10 3.73 -7.81
N ARG A 25 -1.31 5.06 -7.73
CA ARG A 25 -0.63 6.14 -8.50
C ARG A 25 -0.79 6.04 -10.02
N ARG A 26 -0.57 4.85 -10.59
CA ARG A 26 -0.66 4.52 -12.01
C ARG A 26 -1.27 3.12 -12.20
N PRO A 27 -2.08 2.89 -13.26
CA PRO A 27 -2.64 1.56 -13.55
C PRO A 27 -1.61 0.44 -13.74
N THR A 28 -0.36 0.79 -14.04
CA THR A 28 0.76 -0.15 -14.18
C THR A 28 1.35 -0.64 -12.85
N ASN A 29 0.89 -0.13 -11.71
CA ASN A 29 1.31 -0.59 -10.39
C ASN A 29 1.00 -2.10 -10.23
N ARG A 30 2.02 -2.86 -9.83
CA ARG A 30 1.94 -4.32 -9.74
C ARG A 30 1.33 -4.83 -8.44
N VAL A 31 1.33 -4.00 -7.39
CA VAL A 31 0.94 -4.35 -6.02
C VAL A 31 -0.47 -3.84 -5.73
N ASP A 32 -0.69 -2.54 -5.89
CA ASP A 32 -1.98 -1.88 -5.68
C ASP A 32 -2.73 -1.77 -7.00
N ARG A 33 -3.75 -2.61 -7.21
CA ARG A 33 -4.54 -2.62 -8.44
C ARG A 33 -5.96 -2.16 -8.17
N TRP A 34 -6.43 -1.22 -8.96
CA TRP A 34 -7.83 -0.86 -9.06
C TRP A 34 -8.35 -1.32 -10.43
N ASP A 35 -9.40 -2.13 -10.44
CA ASP A 35 -10.13 -2.53 -11.64
C ASP A 35 -11.60 -2.05 -11.58
N SER A 36 -12.49 -2.58 -12.42
CA SER A 36 -13.92 -2.21 -12.41
C SER A 36 -14.64 -2.64 -11.13
N ASP A 37 -14.12 -3.65 -10.44
CA ASP A 37 -14.86 -4.39 -9.42
C ASP A 37 -14.33 -4.10 -8.01
N GLY A 38 -13.14 -3.49 -7.89
CA GLY A 38 -12.65 -2.97 -6.62
C GLY A 38 -11.14 -2.83 -6.53
N TYR A 39 -10.66 -2.74 -5.30
CA TYR A 39 -9.24 -2.72 -4.97
C TYR A 39 -8.72 -4.13 -4.75
N ARG A 40 -7.62 -4.49 -5.41
CA ARG A 40 -6.95 -5.77 -5.25
C ARG A 40 -5.49 -5.59 -4.87
N ARG A 41 -5.05 -6.38 -3.90
CA ARG A 41 -3.68 -6.41 -3.43
C ARG A 41 -3.33 -7.75 -2.83
N VAL A 42 -2.07 -8.18 -2.98
CA VAL A 42 -1.56 -9.34 -2.25
C VAL A 42 -0.81 -8.89 -1.00
N LEU A 43 -1.14 -9.50 0.14
CA LEU A 43 -0.34 -9.37 1.36
C LEU A 43 0.38 -10.69 1.69
N PRO A 44 1.63 -10.62 2.18
CA PRO A 44 2.30 -11.79 2.72
C PRO A 44 1.66 -12.20 4.06
N THR A 45 1.51 -13.50 4.28
CA THR A 45 1.09 -14.06 5.58
C THR A 45 2.01 -15.20 5.99
N ALA A 46 1.93 -15.64 7.24
CA ALA A 46 2.71 -16.78 7.76
C ALA A 46 2.49 -18.07 6.94
N HIS A 47 1.32 -18.21 6.31
CA HIS A 47 0.96 -19.38 5.50
C HIS A 47 0.91 -19.03 4.00
N GLY A 48 1.77 -18.11 3.55
CA GLY A 48 1.90 -17.70 2.15
C GLY A 48 1.08 -16.46 1.77
N PRO A 49 1.25 -15.96 0.53
CA PRO A 49 0.53 -14.77 0.04
C PRO A 49 -0.99 -14.95 0.03
N ARG A 50 -1.73 -13.86 0.20
CA ARG A 50 -3.20 -13.80 0.08
C ARG A 50 -3.61 -12.68 -0.85
N LEU A 51 -4.41 -13.00 -1.85
CA LEU A 51 -5.06 -11.97 -2.66
C LEU A 51 -6.29 -11.45 -1.92
N LEU A 52 -6.30 -10.15 -1.71
CA LEU A 52 -7.40 -9.40 -1.14
C LEU A 52 -8.15 -8.71 -2.26
N HIS A 53 -9.48 -8.73 -2.20
CA HIS A 53 -10.36 -7.95 -3.07
C HIS A 53 -11.36 -7.18 -2.21
N LEU A 54 -11.19 -5.86 -2.17
CA LEU A 54 -11.99 -4.94 -1.34
C LEU A 54 -12.86 -4.08 -2.23
N MET A 55 -14.17 -4.06 -1.93
CA MET A 55 -15.18 -3.39 -2.73
C MET A 55 -16.02 -2.49 -1.81
N ASN A 56 -16.50 -1.35 -2.31
CA ASN A 56 -17.60 -0.62 -1.66
C ASN A 56 -18.87 -0.93 -2.45
N VAL A 57 -19.82 -1.64 -1.85
CA VAL A 57 -21.07 -2.05 -2.53
C VAL A 57 -22.22 -1.06 -2.31
N ALA A 58 -21.94 0.06 -1.65
CA ALA A 58 -22.88 1.15 -1.39
C ALA A 58 -22.28 2.50 -1.86
N THR A 59 -22.62 3.60 -1.19
CA THR A 59 -22.25 4.97 -1.61
C THR A 59 -21.21 5.58 -0.67
N THR A 60 -20.54 6.65 -1.11
CA THR A 60 -19.57 7.38 -0.26
C THR A 60 -20.18 7.90 1.06
N PRO A 61 -21.40 8.47 1.08
CA PRO A 61 -22.03 8.92 2.33
C PRO A 61 -22.53 7.79 3.24
N SER A 62 -22.65 6.56 2.71
CA SER A 62 -23.11 5.39 3.46
C SER A 62 -22.37 4.13 2.96
N PRO A 63 -21.06 4.00 3.25
CA PRO A 63 -20.20 2.95 2.71
C PRO A 63 -20.56 1.57 3.27
N ASP A 64 -20.45 0.53 2.44
CA ASP A 64 -20.53 -0.88 2.83
C ASP A 64 -19.36 -1.62 2.20
N LEU A 65 -18.30 -1.86 3.00
CA LEU A 65 -17.04 -2.40 2.48
C LEU A 65 -17.00 -3.92 2.62
N HIS A 66 -16.87 -4.62 1.50
CA HIS A 66 -16.82 -6.08 1.43
C HIS A 66 -15.42 -6.54 1.03
N LEU A 67 -14.80 -7.35 1.88
CA LEU A 67 -13.49 -7.94 1.67
C LEU A 67 -13.62 -9.43 1.32
N GLN A 68 -13.09 -9.81 0.18
CA GLN A 68 -12.89 -11.20 -0.23
C GLN A 68 -11.41 -11.56 -0.09
N ILE A 69 -11.12 -12.72 0.49
CA ILE A 69 -9.76 -13.22 0.71
C ILE A 69 -9.62 -14.56 0.01
N HIS A 70 -8.63 -14.65 -0.87
CA HIS A 70 -8.33 -15.86 -1.64
C HIS A 70 -7.03 -16.52 -1.17
N GLY A 71 -7.12 -17.82 -0.89
CA GLY A 71 -5.96 -18.67 -0.59
C GLY A 71 -5.67 -18.86 0.91
N GLY A 72 -4.79 -19.83 1.16
CA GLY A 72 -4.30 -20.40 2.43
C GLY A 72 -5.09 -20.21 3.73
N ASP A 73 -4.39 -20.00 4.85
CA ASP A 73 -4.94 -19.97 6.21
C ASP A 73 -5.96 -18.85 6.42
N THR A 74 -7.12 -19.27 6.93
CA THR A 74 -8.28 -18.46 7.27
C THR A 74 -8.54 -18.48 8.77
N SER A 75 -7.51 -18.84 9.58
CA SER A 75 -7.58 -18.75 11.03
C SER A 75 -7.98 -17.35 11.49
N PRO A 76 -8.74 -17.22 12.59
CA PRO A 76 -9.15 -15.91 13.10
C PRO A 76 -7.99 -14.94 13.33
N GLU A 77 -6.83 -15.45 13.77
CA GLU A 77 -5.62 -14.64 13.98
C GLU A 77 -5.07 -14.09 12.65
N ALA A 78 -4.97 -14.93 11.61
CA ALA A 78 -4.51 -14.50 10.30
C ALA A 78 -5.46 -13.46 9.68
N LEU A 79 -6.76 -13.68 9.79
CA LEU A 79 -7.79 -12.74 9.33
C LEU A 79 -7.69 -11.41 10.08
N ALA A 80 -7.52 -11.43 11.40
CA ALA A 80 -7.37 -10.22 12.21
C ALA A 80 -6.15 -9.39 11.79
N LYS A 81 -5.01 -10.03 11.48
CA LYS A 81 -3.80 -9.35 10.97
C LYS A 81 -4.04 -8.70 9.60
N ILE A 82 -4.72 -9.40 8.68
CA ILE A 82 -5.07 -8.84 7.36
C ILE A 82 -5.98 -7.61 7.53
N VAL A 83 -7.02 -7.73 8.36
CA VAL A 83 -7.96 -6.63 8.63
C VAL A 83 -7.22 -5.45 9.25
N ALA A 84 -6.37 -5.67 10.25
CA ALA A 84 -5.58 -4.61 10.88
C ALA A 84 -4.69 -3.88 9.86
N SER A 85 -4.02 -4.62 8.98
CA SER A 85 -3.22 -4.03 7.90
C SER A 85 -4.05 -3.18 6.95
N LEU A 86 -5.22 -3.66 6.49
CA LEU A 86 -6.10 -2.86 5.61
C LEU A 86 -6.66 -1.62 6.32
N ARG A 87 -7.05 -1.74 7.59
CA ARG A 87 -7.54 -0.62 8.39
C ARG A 87 -6.48 0.48 8.51
N HIS A 88 -5.24 0.09 8.79
CA HIS A 88 -4.11 0.99 8.84
C HIS A 88 -3.84 1.63 7.47
N MET A 89 -3.64 0.79 6.44
CA MET A 89 -3.29 1.23 5.08
C MET A 89 -4.30 2.22 4.48
N LEU A 90 -5.59 2.00 4.74
CA LEU A 90 -6.66 2.75 4.08
C LEU A 90 -7.30 3.80 5.00
N GLY A 91 -6.79 3.96 6.22
CA GLY A 91 -7.30 4.93 7.19
C GLY A 91 -8.77 4.68 7.57
N LEU A 92 -9.20 3.41 7.66
CA LEU A 92 -10.61 3.07 7.95
C LEU A 92 -11.08 3.53 9.33
N ASP A 93 -10.14 3.77 10.24
CA ASP A 93 -10.37 4.30 11.58
C ASP A 93 -10.17 5.83 11.66
N ALA A 94 -9.67 6.47 10.61
CA ALA A 94 -9.38 7.90 10.64
C ALA A 94 -10.69 8.71 10.50
N PRO A 95 -10.83 9.82 11.26
CA PRO A 95 -11.98 10.70 11.10
C PRO A 95 -12.01 11.29 9.68
N PRO A 96 -13.20 11.66 9.16
CA PRO A 96 -13.30 12.45 7.94
C PRO A 96 -12.46 13.72 7.98
N ALA A 97 -12.06 14.21 6.81
CA ALA A 97 -11.36 15.48 6.71
C ALA A 97 -12.25 16.62 7.27
N PRO A 98 -11.67 17.62 7.96
CA PRO A 98 -12.43 18.74 8.51
C PRO A 98 -12.76 19.77 7.42
N GLU A 99 -13.53 19.36 6.41
CA GLU A 99 -13.76 20.12 5.17
C GLU A 99 -14.28 21.54 5.43
N ALA A 100 -15.27 21.70 6.31
CA ALA A 100 -15.82 23.01 6.64
C ALA A 100 -14.76 23.98 7.21
N ALA A 101 -13.83 23.46 8.04
CA ALA A 101 -12.75 24.27 8.59
C ALA A 101 -11.70 24.62 7.52
N LEU A 102 -11.36 23.66 6.64
CA LEU A 102 -10.41 23.88 5.55
C LEU A 102 -10.94 24.89 4.53
N THR A 103 -12.21 24.76 4.13
CA THR A 103 -12.87 25.70 3.20
C THR A 103 -13.02 27.10 3.81
N ALA A 104 -13.24 27.20 5.12
CA ALA A 104 -13.29 28.51 5.80
C ALA A 104 -11.92 29.22 5.80
N ILE A 105 -10.81 28.47 5.86
CA ILE A 105 -9.45 29.01 5.82
C ILE A 105 -9.03 29.33 4.36
N GLU A 106 -9.31 28.42 3.43
CA GLU A 106 -8.93 28.54 2.02
C GLU A 106 -10.12 28.14 1.11
N PRO A 107 -10.98 29.11 0.73
CA PRO A 107 -12.18 28.85 -0.06
C PRO A 107 -11.89 28.26 -1.45
N HIS A 108 -10.70 28.48 -2.01
CA HIS A 108 -10.33 27.92 -3.31
C HIS A 108 -10.15 26.40 -3.29
N LEU A 109 -10.07 25.78 -2.10
CA LEU A 109 -10.03 24.31 -1.97
C LEU A 109 -11.40 23.65 -2.09
N ALA A 110 -12.51 24.37 -2.01
CA ALA A 110 -13.85 23.77 -2.02
C ALA A 110 -14.08 22.78 -3.19
N PRO A 111 -13.74 23.10 -4.47
CA PRO A 111 -13.92 22.15 -5.57
C PRO A 111 -13.09 20.87 -5.43
N VAL A 112 -11.91 20.96 -4.78
CA VAL A 112 -11.03 19.82 -4.56
C VAL A 112 -11.57 18.95 -3.43
N LEU A 113 -12.06 19.57 -2.35
CA LEU A 113 -12.67 18.87 -1.22
C LEU A 113 -13.95 18.16 -1.66
N ASP A 114 -14.83 18.82 -2.42
CA ASP A 114 -16.03 18.20 -2.98
C ASP A 114 -15.69 17.01 -3.88
N ALA A 115 -14.67 17.14 -4.75
CA ALA A 115 -14.23 16.06 -5.63
C ALA A 115 -13.57 14.89 -4.89
N LEU A 116 -13.08 15.13 -3.67
CA LEU A 116 -12.42 14.16 -2.82
C LEU A 116 -13.23 13.85 -1.56
N ASP A 117 -14.55 14.12 -1.55
CA ASP A 117 -15.41 13.80 -0.41
C ASP A 117 -15.22 12.33 -0.01
N GLY A 118 -15.08 12.12 1.31
CA GLY A 118 -14.79 10.82 1.91
C GLY A 118 -13.39 10.27 1.67
N PHE A 119 -12.48 10.98 1.00
CA PHE A 119 -11.08 10.56 0.87
C PHE A 119 -10.45 10.35 2.26
N ARG A 120 -9.61 9.32 2.38
CA ARG A 120 -8.68 9.16 3.49
C ARG A 120 -7.28 9.11 2.94
N THR A 121 -6.32 9.67 3.65
CA THR A 121 -4.91 9.57 3.28
C THR A 121 -4.43 8.15 3.56
N PRO A 122 -4.16 7.32 2.54
CA PRO A 122 -3.64 5.98 2.77
C PRO A 122 -2.15 6.01 3.14
N CYS A 123 -1.67 4.89 3.68
CA CYS A 123 -0.26 4.59 3.89
C CYS A 123 0.11 3.20 3.35
N PHE A 124 1.40 2.95 3.19
CA PHE A 124 1.90 1.61 2.91
C PHE A 124 1.91 0.75 4.18
N PRO A 125 1.77 -0.58 4.07
CA PRO A 125 1.64 -1.46 5.24
C PRO A 125 2.91 -1.56 6.09
N THR A 126 4.07 -1.22 5.53
CA THR A 126 5.36 -1.31 6.22
C THR A 126 6.23 -0.08 5.97
N LEU A 127 7.15 0.17 6.90
CA LEU A 127 8.17 1.22 6.72
C LEU A 127 9.03 0.95 5.48
N PHE A 128 9.44 -0.30 5.27
CA PHE A 128 10.26 -0.66 4.13
C PHE A 128 9.56 -0.36 2.82
N GLU A 129 8.29 -0.78 2.69
CA GLU A 129 7.50 -0.47 1.50
C GLU A 129 7.32 1.03 1.29
N THR A 130 7.11 1.79 2.38
CA THR A 130 7.06 3.26 2.32
C THR A 130 8.31 3.84 1.66
N CYS A 131 9.48 3.49 2.16
CA CYS A 131 10.73 4.03 1.65
C CYS A 131 11.08 3.49 0.25
N ALA A 132 10.89 2.19 0.01
CA ALA A 132 11.19 1.55 -1.26
C ALA A 132 10.24 1.97 -2.39
N SER A 133 9.05 2.49 -2.05
CA SER A 133 8.09 3.07 -3.00
C SER A 133 8.35 4.55 -3.31
N VAL A 134 9.36 5.16 -2.69
CA VAL A 134 9.70 6.59 -2.87
C VAL A 134 11.13 6.78 -3.34
N LEU A 135 12.10 6.04 -2.78
CA LEU A 135 13.52 6.13 -3.13
C LEU A 135 13.78 6.02 -4.65
N PRO A 136 13.13 5.10 -5.40
CA PRO A 136 13.34 5.02 -6.84
C PRO A 136 12.99 6.31 -7.60
N PHE A 137 12.02 7.10 -7.11
CA PHE A 137 11.53 8.32 -7.76
C PHE A 137 12.47 9.53 -7.65
N GLN A 138 13.48 9.48 -6.77
CA GLN A 138 14.42 10.59 -6.59
C GLN A 138 15.07 10.96 -7.94
N GLN A 139 14.91 12.22 -8.38
CA GLN A 139 15.44 12.74 -9.64
C GLN A 139 14.93 12.04 -10.92
N LEU A 140 13.79 11.34 -10.88
CA LEU A 140 13.20 10.67 -12.03
C LEU A 140 11.74 11.10 -12.25
N SER A 141 11.22 10.86 -13.44
CA SER A 141 9.79 11.01 -13.72
C SER A 141 8.96 9.96 -12.96
N LEU A 142 7.68 10.24 -12.78
CA LEU A 142 6.75 9.31 -12.15
C LEU A 142 6.67 7.98 -12.91
N ASP A 143 6.67 8.00 -14.24
CA ASP A 143 6.56 6.79 -15.05
C ASP A 143 7.84 5.94 -14.95
N ALA A 144 9.02 6.59 -14.96
CA ALA A 144 10.30 5.89 -14.77
C ALA A 144 10.40 5.25 -13.38
N GLY A 145 10.04 6.00 -12.33
CA GLY A 145 10.01 5.49 -10.95
C GLY A 145 9.04 4.32 -10.79
N THR A 146 7.83 4.43 -11.35
CA THR A 146 6.82 3.36 -11.33
C THR A 146 7.33 2.10 -12.04
N ALA A 147 7.99 2.24 -13.19
CA ALA A 147 8.56 1.11 -13.92
C ALA A 147 9.69 0.42 -13.14
N ILE A 148 10.54 1.18 -12.43
CA ILE A 148 11.58 0.61 -11.56
C ILE A 148 10.95 -0.16 -10.39
N VAL A 149 9.97 0.42 -9.70
CA VAL A 149 9.25 -0.28 -8.61
C VAL A 149 8.57 -1.54 -9.13
N GLY A 150 7.94 -1.49 -10.31
CA GLY A 150 7.34 -2.65 -10.95
C GLY A 150 8.34 -3.80 -11.14
N ARG A 151 9.53 -3.51 -11.67
CA ARG A 151 10.61 -4.52 -11.82
C ARG A 151 11.16 -5.02 -10.49
N LEU A 152 11.24 -4.17 -9.46
CA LEU A 152 11.63 -4.59 -8.11
C LEU A 152 10.61 -5.58 -7.54
N VAL A 153 9.32 -5.27 -7.66
CA VAL A 153 8.22 -6.12 -7.19
C VAL A 153 8.21 -7.46 -7.94
N GLU A 154 8.35 -7.45 -9.27
CA GLU A 154 8.37 -8.66 -10.08
C GLU A 154 9.61 -9.53 -9.81
N GLY A 155 10.78 -8.92 -9.61
CA GLY A 155 12.05 -9.64 -9.44
C GLY A 155 12.32 -10.14 -8.02
N PHE A 156 11.78 -9.46 -6.99
CA PHE A 156 12.12 -9.73 -5.59
C PHE A 156 10.90 -9.90 -4.67
N GLY A 157 9.68 -9.71 -5.18
CA GLY A 157 8.45 -9.95 -4.45
C GLY A 157 8.04 -11.43 -4.51
N VAL A 158 7.49 -11.95 -3.41
CA VAL A 158 6.80 -13.24 -3.44
C VAL A 158 5.56 -13.10 -4.32
N SER A 159 5.30 -14.07 -5.19
CA SER A 159 4.16 -14.05 -6.10
C SER A 159 3.21 -15.22 -5.88
N MET A 160 1.99 -15.06 -6.40
CA MET A 160 1.03 -16.12 -6.59
C MET A 160 0.37 -15.99 -7.96
N VAL A 161 -0.15 -17.09 -8.48
CA VAL A 161 -0.96 -17.10 -9.71
C VAL A 161 -2.38 -17.47 -9.35
N LEU A 162 -3.32 -16.64 -9.79
CA LEU A 162 -4.75 -16.91 -9.71
C LEU A 162 -5.35 -16.71 -11.09
N ASP A 163 -6.04 -17.72 -11.60
CA ASP A 163 -6.68 -17.71 -12.93
C ASP A 163 -5.73 -17.27 -14.05
N GLY A 164 -4.49 -17.78 -14.03
CA GLY A 164 -3.45 -17.44 -15.00
C GLY A 164 -2.85 -16.04 -14.85
N THR A 165 -3.33 -15.24 -13.90
CA THR A 165 -2.84 -13.88 -13.64
C THR A 165 -1.82 -13.87 -12.50
N PRO A 166 -0.61 -13.31 -12.71
CA PRO A 166 0.36 -13.17 -11.64
C PRO A 166 0.04 -11.97 -10.74
N TRP A 167 0.17 -12.21 -9.44
CA TRP A 167 0.02 -11.24 -8.38
C TRP A 167 1.24 -11.25 -7.47
N TYR A 168 1.62 -10.07 -6.96
CA TYR A 168 2.90 -9.90 -6.26
C TYR A 168 2.67 -9.22 -4.92
N CYS A 169 3.32 -9.75 -3.88
CA CYS A 169 3.63 -9.01 -2.68
C CYS A 169 4.69 -7.96 -2.99
N PHE A 170 4.72 -6.87 -2.22
CA PHE A 170 5.89 -6.02 -2.18
C PHE A 170 7.10 -6.80 -1.60
N PRO A 171 8.35 -6.60 -2.10
CA PRO A 171 9.53 -7.28 -1.58
C PRO A 171 9.74 -7.05 -0.08
N THR A 172 10.21 -8.07 0.63
CA THR A 172 10.60 -7.91 2.04
C THR A 172 11.94 -7.18 2.15
N PRO A 173 12.23 -6.52 3.28
CA PRO A 173 13.55 -5.94 3.51
C PRO A 173 14.66 -6.99 3.39
N GLN A 174 14.46 -8.21 3.90
CA GLN A 174 15.44 -9.30 3.80
C GLN A 174 15.76 -9.65 2.33
N ALA A 175 14.73 -9.81 1.49
CA ALA A 175 14.92 -10.14 0.08
C ALA A 175 15.78 -9.09 -0.66
N ILE A 176 15.63 -7.81 -0.29
CA ILE A 176 16.40 -6.72 -0.90
C ILE A 176 17.80 -6.58 -0.28
N ALA A 177 17.93 -6.80 1.02
CA ALA A 177 19.22 -6.77 1.72
C ALA A 177 20.20 -7.83 1.22
N GLU A 178 19.68 -9.01 0.88
CA GLU A 178 20.43 -10.20 0.43
C GLU A 178 20.59 -10.27 -1.10
N ALA A 179 19.81 -9.50 -1.86
CA ALA A 179 19.88 -9.50 -3.31
C ALA A 179 21.27 -9.09 -3.83
N PRO A 180 21.80 -9.76 -4.88
CA PRO A 180 23.02 -9.32 -5.56
C PRO A 180 22.85 -7.88 -6.08
N PRO A 181 23.80 -6.96 -5.83
CA PRO A 181 23.69 -5.57 -6.26
C PRO A 181 23.44 -5.40 -7.76
N ASP A 182 24.04 -6.25 -8.60
CA ASP A 182 23.84 -6.18 -10.05
C ASP A 182 22.43 -6.59 -10.48
N HIS A 183 21.76 -7.48 -9.75
CA HIS A 183 20.35 -7.80 -10.00
C HIS A 183 19.45 -6.62 -9.63
N LEU A 184 19.73 -5.93 -8.53
CA LEU A 184 19.00 -4.70 -8.17
C LEU A 184 19.24 -3.59 -9.21
N ARG A 185 20.46 -3.46 -9.73
CA ARG A 185 20.76 -2.51 -10.80
C ARG A 185 20.03 -2.84 -12.11
N ALA A 186 19.85 -4.11 -12.43
CA ALA A 186 19.08 -4.54 -13.61
C ALA A 186 17.62 -4.05 -13.57
N THR A 187 17.07 -3.69 -12.39
CA THR A 187 15.75 -3.05 -12.28
C THR A 187 15.76 -1.56 -12.69
N GLY A 188 16.91 -0.98 -13.02
CA GLY A 188 17.05 0.43 -13.40
C GLY A 188 17.48 1.36 -12.26
N LEU A 189 17.82 0.81 -11.08
CA LEU A 189 18.41 1.59 -10.00
C LEU A 189 19.87 1.97 -10.30
N SER A 190 20.26 3.20 -9.93
CA SER A 190 21.67 3.60 -9.90
C SER A 190 22.43 2.85 -8.80
N ARG A 191 23.76 2.81 -8.89
CA ARG A 191 24.60 2.23 -7.83
C ARG A 191 24.35 2.86 -6.46
N SER A 192 24.19 4.18 -6.40
CA SER A 192 23.90 4.90 -5.15
C SER A 192 22.53 4.52 -4.57
N LYS A 193 21.50 4.41 -5.43
CA LYS A 193 20.16 3.99 -4.99
C LYS A 193 20.14 2.53 -4.53
N VAL A 194 20.90 1.65 -5.17
CA VAL A 194 21.07 0.26 -4.68
C VAL A 194 21.70 0.24 -3.30
N ALA A 195 22.82 0.95 -3.10
CA ALA A 195 23.48 1.02 -1.79
C ALA A 195 22.54 1.57 -0.70
N ALA A 196 21.80 2.65 -1.00
CA ALA A 196 20.84 3.25 -0.07
C ALA A 196 19.68 2.30 0.25
N LEU A 197 19.08 1.68 -0.76
CA LEU A 197 17.97 0.76 -0.58
C LEU A 197 18.39 -0.48 0.23
N GLN A 198 19.56 -1.07 -0.06
CA GLN A 198 20.08 -2.21 0.69
C GLN A 198 20.48 -1.83 2.12
N GLY A 199 21.07 -0.64 2.33
CA GLY A 199 21.38 -0.13 3.66
C GLY A 199 20.13 0.00 4.51
N LEU A 200 19.09 0.65 3.98
CA LEU A 200 17.80 0.76 4.63
C LEU A 200 17.16 -0.61 4.91
N ALA A 201 17.21 -1.51 3.91
CA ALA A 201 16.66 -2.85 4.04
C ALA A 201 17.31 -3.62 5.19
N ARG A 202 18.63 -3.53 5.35
CA ARG A 202 19.36 -4.14 6.47
C ARG A 202 18.93 -3.54 7.82
N MET A 203 18.90 -2.21 7.92
CA MET A 203 18.51 -1.54 9.16
C MET A 203 17.09 -1.86 9.61
N ILE A 204 16.16 -2.04 8.66
CA ILE A 204 14.79 -2.44 8.98
C ILE A 204 14.73 -3.93 9.31
N ALA A 205 15.49 -4.78 8.60
CA ALA A 205 15.52 -6.22 8.84
C ALA A 205 16.14 -6.58 10.21
N ASP A 206 17.15 -5.84 10.67
CA ASP A 206 17.82 -6.04 11.96
C ASP A 206 17.18 -5.26 13.12
N GLY A 207 16.18 -4.43 12.83
CA GLY A 207 15.44 -3.65 13.83
C GLY A 207 16.14 -2.40 14.32
N SER A 208 17.29 -2.02 13.75
CA SER A 208 17.94 -0.73 14.06
C SER A 208 17.14 0.47 13.56
N LEU A 209 16.22 0.28 12.60
CA LEU A 209 15.26 1.27 12.14
C LEU A 209 13.81 0.71 12.10
N SER A 210 12.88 1.43 12.72
CA SER A 210 11.47 1.08 12.80
C SER A 210 10.56 2.30 12.72
N SER A 211 9.26 2.08 12.44
CA SER A 211 8.25 3.14 12.40
C SER A 211 8.08 3.81 13.78
N GLU A 212 8.23 3.04 14.85
CA GLU A 212 8.14 3.51 16.24
C GLU A 212 9.28 4.48 16.55
N GLN A 213 10.51 4.13 16.16
CA GLN A 213 11.67 5.01 16.33
C GLN A 213 11.50 6.32 15.56
N ILE A 214 11.05 6.27 14.30
CA ILE A 214 10.80 7.48 13.50
C ILE A 214 9.74 8.36 14.15
N ARG A 215 8.63 7.77 14.64
CA ARG A 215 7.56 8.52 15.31
C ARG A 215 7.99 9.16 16.63
N ALA A 216 8.98 8.58 17.30
CA ALA A 216 9.54 9.13 18.53
C ALA A 216 10.54 10.27 18.28
N LEU A 217 10.95 10.53 17.03
CA LEU A 217 11.80 11.66 16.71
C LEU A 217 11.03 12.97 16.87
N SER A 218 11.65 13.95 17.50
CA SER A 218 11.16 15.32 17.52
C SER A 218 11.29 15.92 16.12
N THR A 219 10.22 16.50 15.61
CA THR A 219 10.32 17.44 14.49
C THR A 219 11.08 18.66 14.99
N PRO A 220 12.20 19.07 14.36
CA PRO A 220 12.82 20.35 14.67
C PRO A 220 11.80 21.46 14.43
N ASP A 221 11.70 22.41 15.36
CA ASP A 221 10.91 23.64 15.20
C ASP A 221 11.37 24.47 13.98
#